data_AF-A0A1V6C1Z9-F1
#
_entry.id   AF-A0A1V6C1Z9-F1
#
_cell.length_a   1.000
_cell.length_b   1.000
_cell.length_c   1.000
_cell.angle_alpha   90.00
_cell.angle_beta   90.00
_cell.angle_gamma   90.00
#
_symmetry.space_group_name_H-M   'P 1'
#
loop_
_entity.id
_entity.type
_entity.pdbx_description
1 polymer ?
#
loop_
_entity_poly.entity_id
_entity_poly.type
_entity_poly.pdbx_seq_one_letter_code
_entity_poly.pdbx_strand_id
1 'polypeptide(L)'
;MSLSNRILFGKFLLFIVLLATSLVFSYLNDFVNLGANRMGSYFYFYVASFSGIGLCILVSKAIPENMIFSFVGRNSLAILALHLPAYLVIRGVEKVMVRVVGLTIPGMSLWSMMFYSIIQLLMTVPIIYVINRYLLSRAMLIPHPRG
;
A
#
# COMPACT_ATOMS: atom_id res chain seq x y z
N MET A 1 -3.47 35.55 -17.72
CA MET A 1 -3.21 34.34 -16.90
C MET A 1 -2.41 33.36 -17.73
N SER A 2 -1.18 33.01 -17.34
CA SER A 2 -0.30 32.14 -18.15
C SER A 2 -0.92 30.75 -18.32
N LEU A 3 -0.57 30.05 -19.40
CA LEU A 3 -1.06 28.69 -19.70
C LEU A 3 -0.82 27.73 -18.52
N SER A 4 0.31 27.89 -17.83
CA SER A 4 0.68 27.12 -16.63
C SER A 4 -0.34 27.27 -15.49
N ASN A 5 -0.77 28.51 -15.20
CA ASN A 5 -1.72 28.78 -14.12
C ASN A 5 -3.10 28.17 -14.41
N ARG A 6 -3.51 28.08 -15.68
CA ARG A 6 -4.78 27.43 -16.05
C ARG A 6 -4.73 25.91 -15.84
N ILE A 7 -3.59 25.28 -16.14
CA ILE A 7 -3.40 23.83 -15.95
C ILE A 7 -3.36 23.49 -14.46
N LEU A 8 -2.63 24.27 -13.66
CA LEU A 8 -2.59 24.10 -12.20
C LEU A 8 -3.99 24.25 -11.58
N PHE A 9 -4.74 25.27 -12.00
CA PHE A 9 -6.11 25.47 -11.54
C PHE A 9 -7.03 24.30 -11.92
N GLY A 10 -6.93 23.80 -13.16
CA GLY A 10 -7.70 22.63 -13.58
C GLY A 10 -7.40 21.37 -12.77
N LYS A 11 -6.11 21.12 -12.46
CA LYS A 11 -5.70 20.01 -11.59
C LYS A 11 -6.24 20.16 -10.17
N PHE A 12 -6.22 21.37 -9.62
CA PHE A 12 -6.76 21.67 -8.29
C PHE A 12 -8.28 21.47 -8.24
N LEU A 13 -9.00 21.97 -9.25
CA LEU A 13 -10.44 21.76 -9.36
C LEU A 13 -10.79 20.27 -9.47
N LEU A 14 -10.07 19.53 -10.31
CA LEU A 14 -10.23 18.08 -10.44
C LEU A 14 -9.97 17.37 -9.11
N PHE A 15 -8.95 17.77 -8.37
CA PHE A 15 -8.65 17.23 -7.05
C PHE A 15 -9.82 17.42 -6.07
N ILE A 16 -10.40 18.62 -6.01
CA ILE A 16 -11.56 18.91 -5.17
C ILE A 16 -12.76 18.05 -5.56
N VAL A 17 -13.06 17.94 -6.86
CA VAL A 17 -14.18 17.14 -7.36
C VAL A 17 -14.00 15.66 -7.01
N LEU A 18 -12.81 15.11 -7.19
CA LEU A 18 -12.51 13.71 -6.85
C LEU A 18 -12.58 13.46 -5.33
N LEU A 19 -12.09 14.41 -4.53
CA LEU A 19 -12.18 14.33 -3.07
C LEU A 19 -13.64 14.38 -2.59
N ALA A 20 -14.42 15.33 -3.08
CA ALA A 20 -15.82 15.50 -2.72
C ALA A 20 -16.65 14.28 -3.13
N THR A 21 -16.47 13.78 -4.36
CA THR A 21 -17.16 12.57 -4.82
C THR A 21 -16.79 11.35 -3.99
N SER A 22 -15.50 11.14 -3.69
CA SER A 22 -15.06 10.02 -2.85
C SER A 22 -15.68 10.07 -1.46
N LEU A 23 -15.68 11.23 -0.80
CA LEU A 23 -16.25 11.39 0.55
C LEU A 23 -17.78 11.26 0.57
N VAL A 24 -18.48 11.88 -0.38
CA VAL A 24 -19.95 11.83 -0.44
C VAL A 24 -20.43 10.40 -0.70
N PHE A 25 -19.88 9.73 -1.72
CA PHE A 25 -20.30 8.36 -2.05
C PHE A 25 -19.85 7.36 -1.00
N SER A 26 -18.73 7.59 -0.30
CA SER A 26 -18.32 6.76 0.84
C SER A 26 -19.23 6.96 2.05
N TYR A 27 -19.77 8.16 2.28
CA TYR A 27 -20.71 8.44 3.36
C TYR A 27 -22.12 7.89 3.08
N LEU A 28 -22.54 7.95 1.82
CA LEU A 28 -23.82 7.38 1.37
C LEU A 28 -23.79 5.84 1.30
N ASN A 29 -22.60 5.24 1.23
CA ASN A 29 -22.48 3.79 1.18
C ASN A 29 -22.60 3.19 2.59
N ASP A 30 -23.23 2.02 2.66
CA ASP A 30 -23.24 1.23 3.89
C ASP A 30 -21.83 0.71 4.24
N PHE A 31 -21.71 0.19 5.46
CA PHE A 31 -20.47 -0.38 5.97
C PHE A 31 -19.85 -1.41 5.01
N VAL A 32 -18.62 -1.11 4.55
CA VAL A 32 -17.85 -1.96 3.65
C VAL A 32 -16.92 -2.86 4.45
N ASN A 33 -17.07 -4.17 4.26
CA ASN A 33 -16.15 -5.20 4.72
C ASN A 33 -15.92 -6.24 3.60
N LEU A 34 -14.81 -6.07 2.89
CA LEU A 34 -14.40 -6.97 1.82
C LEU A 34 -14.11 -8.40 2.32
N GLY A 35 -13.65 -8.55 3.57
CA GLY A 35 -13.39 -9.87 4.17
C GLY A 35 -14.66 -10.66 4.46
N ALA A 36 -15.77 -9.97 4.72
CA ALA A 36 -17.09 -10.57 4.88
C ALA A 36 -17.93 -10.53 3.58
N ASN A 37 -17.34 -10.13 2.45
CA ASN A 37 -18.01 -9.87 1.18
C ASN A 37 -19.23 -8.93 1.28
N ARG A 38 -19.14 -7.92 2.14
CA ARG A 38 -20.16 -6.88 2.31
C ARG A 38 -19.64 -5.59 1.71
N MET A 39 -20.21 -5.13 0.60
CA MET A 39 -19.77 -3.90 -0.08
C MET A 39 -20.78 -2.75 0.02
N GLY A 40 -21.92 -2.99 0.69
CA GLY A 40 -23.05 -2.06 0.68
C GLY A 40 -23.67 -1.98 -0.72
N SER A 41 -23.86 -0.77 -1.21
CA SER A 41 -24.25 -0.51 -2.59
C SER A 41 -23.04 -0.58 -3.52
N TYR A 42 -23.01 -1.56 -4.42
CA TYR A 42 -21.95 -1.72 -5.41
C TYR A 42 -21.70 -0.44 -6.20
N PHE A 43 -22.76 0.27 -6.59
CA PHE A 43 -22.64 1.50 -7.36
C PHE A 43 -21.89 2.58 -6.57
N TYR A 44 -22.28 2.83 -5.32
CA TYR A 44 -21.62 3.83 -4.48
C TYR A 44 -20.18 3.42 -4.15
N PHE A 45 -19.96 2.13 -3.88
CA PHE A 45 -18.63 1.59 -3.67
C PHE A 45 -17.69 1.83 -4.85
N TYR A 46 -18.12 1.52 -6.08
CA TYR A 46 -17.28 1.72 -7.27
C TYR A 46 -17.01 3.20 -7.54
N VAL A 47 -18.02 4.07 -7.44
CA VAL A 47 -17.82 5.52 -7.64
C VAL A 47 -16.85 6.09 -6.61
N ALA A 48 -17.01 5.73 -5.33
CA ALA A 48 -16.10 6.16 -4.27
C ALA A 48 -14.67 5.62 -4.46
N SER A 49 -14.54 4.36 -4.92
CA SER A 49 -13.24 3.71 -5.15
C SER A 49 -12.51 4.31 -6.34
N PHE A 50 -13.18 4.48 -7.49
CA PHE A 50 -12.55 5.07 -8.68
C PHE A 50 -12.15 6.53 -8.45
N SER A 51 -13.00 7.31 -7.78
CA SER A 51 -12.66 8.69 -7.41
C SER A 51 -11.47 8.75 -6.45
N GLY A 52 -11.44 7.87 -5.43
CA GLY A 52 -10.33 7.74 -4.50
C GLY A 52 -9.02 7.33 -5.18
N ILE A 53 -9.04 6.34 -6.09
CA ILE A 53 -7.86 5.95 -6.89
C ILE A 53 -7.36 7.13 -7.72
N GLY A 54 -8.26 7.86 -8.39
CA GLY A 54 -7.92 9.06 -9.13
C GLY A 54 -7.22 10.11 -8.26
N LEU A 55 -7.71 10.30 -7.03
CA LEU A 55 -7.09 11.19 -6.05
C LEU A 55 -5.67 10.73 -5.68
N CYS A 56 -5.50 9.44 -5.36
CA CYS A 56 -4.17 8.87 -5.08
C CYS A 56 -3.20 9.09 -6.25
N ILE A 57 -3.65 8.94 -7.50
CA ILE A 57 -2.83 9.19 -8.69
C ILE A 57 -2.42 10.66 -8.77
N LEU A 58 -3.34 11.61 -8.56
CA LEU A 58 -3.02 13.04 -8.58
C LEU A 58 -1.99 13.41 -7.50
N VAL A 59 -2.17 12.89 -6.29
CA VAL A 59 -1.22 13.11 -5.18
C VAL A 59 0.13 12.48 -5.51
N SER A 60 0.16 11.26 -6.02
CA SER A 60 1.42 10.58 -6.38
C SER A 60 2.22 11.34 -7.43
N LYS A 61 1.56 11.99 -8.40
CA LYS A 61 2.21 12.82 -9.43
C LYS A 61 2.69 14.17 -8.92
N ALA A 62 2.18 14.64 -7.78
CA ALA A 62 2.62 15.89 -7.16
C ALA A 62 3.87 15.69 -6.28
N ILE A 63 4.09 14.47 -5.80
CA ILE A 63 5.26 14.11 -4.98
C ILE A 63 6.46 13.86 -5.90
N PRO A 64 7.62 14.48 -5.64
CA PRO A 64 8.83 14.22 -6.43
C PRO A 64 9.31 12.78 -6.25
N GLU A 65 9.92 12.22 -7.31
CA GLU A 65 10.49 10.87 -7.23
C GLU A 65 11.58 10.80 -6.16
N ASN A 66 11.49 9.80 -5.30
CA ASN A 66 12.49 9.48 -4.28
C ASN A 66 12.83 7.98 -4.37
N MET A 67 14.10 7.64 -4.12
CA MET A 67 14.61 6.27 -4.05
C MET A 67 13.75 5.37 -3.16
N ILE A 68 13.28 5.88 -2.01
CA ILE A 68 12.45 5.11 -1.07
C ILE A 68 11.09 4.76 -1.70
N PHE A 69 10.37 5.76 -2.23
CA PHE A 69 9.07 5.52 -2.87
C PHE A 69 9.19 4.65 -4.12
N SER A 70 10.26 4.82 -4.91
CA SER A 70 10.54 3.98 -6.07
C SER A 70 10.81 2.53 -5.67
N PHE A 71 11.58 2.30 -4.60
CA PHE A 71 11.81 0.96 -4.05
C PHE A 71 10.52 0.31 -3.54
N VAL A 72 9.75 1.02 -2.71
CA VAL A 72 8.49 0.49 -2.16
C VAL A 72 7.47 0.22 -3.28
N GLY A 73 7.35 1.14 -4.24
CA GLY A 73 6.43 1.00 -5.37
C GLY A 73 6.76 -0.22 -6.25
N ARG A 74 8.03 -0.39 -6.66
CA ARG A 74 8.48 -1.52 -7.48
C ARG A 74 8.34 -2.87 -6.79
N ASN A 75 8.46 -2.90 -5.47
CA ASN A 75 8.39 -4.12 -4.67
C ASN A 75 7.04 -4.29 -3.96
N SER A 76 6.05 -3.44 -4.24
CA SER A 76 4.76 -3.41 -3.53
C SER A 76 4.02 -4.75 -3.55
N LEU A 77 4.04 -5.47 -4.67
CA LEU A 77 3.44 -6.81 -4.78
C LEU A 77 4.17 -7.84 -3.92
N ALA A 78 5.50 -7.83 -3.93
CA ALA A 78 6.31 -8.70 -3.07
C ALA A 78 6.10 -8.39 -1.59
N ILE A 79 6.06 -7.10 -1.23
CA ILE A 79 5.72 -6.63 0.12
C ILE A 79 4.34 -7.16 0.50
N LEU A 80 3.32 -6.97 -0.35
CA LEU A 80 1.96 -7.46 -0.10
C LEU A 80 1.89 -8.98 0.06
N ALA A 81 2.67 -9.76 -0.69
CA ALA A 81 2.69 -11.22 -0.53
C ALA A 81 3.37 -11.65 0.79
N LEU A 82 4.39 -10.92 1.23
CA LEU A 82 5.24 -11.31 2.35
C LEU A 82 4.83 -10.69 3.68
N HIS A 83 3.99 -9.66 3.70
CA HIS A 83 3.61 -8.94 4.90
C HIS A 83 2.92 -9.86 5.94
N LEU A 84 2.01 -10.75 5.51
CA LEU A 84 1.35 -11.73 6.38
C LEU A 84 2.32 -12.80 6.92
N PRO A 85 3.13 -13.49 6.08
CA PRO A 85 4.18 -14.38 6.56
C PRO A 85 5.14 -13.73 7.56
N ALA A 86 5.61 -12.51 7.27
CA ALA A 86 6.50 -11.77 8.15
C ALA A 86 5.83 -11.49 9.50
N TYR A 87 4.55 -11.09 9.50
CA TYR A 87 3.77 -10.91 10.73
C TYR A 87 3.66 -12.21 11.55
N LEU A 88 3.43 -13.37 10.90
CA LEU A 88 3.38 -14.66 11.59
C LEU A 88 4.70 -15.02 12.25
N VAL A 89 5.83 -14.76 11.57
CA VAL A 89 7.17 -14.98 12.14
C VAL A 89 7.39 -14.08 13.36
N ILE A 90 7.07 -12.79 13.24
CA ILE A 90 7.21 -11.83 14.35
C ILE A 90 6.39 -12.27 15.57
N ARG A 91 5.11 -12.64 15.37
CA ARG A 91 4.25 -13.16 16.45
C ARG A 91 4.74 -14.48 17.02
N GLY A 92 5.36 -15.34 16.20
CA GLY A 92 5.97 -16.59 16.65
C GLY A 92 7.13 -16.34 17.59
N VAL A 93 8.06 -15.45 17.20
CA VAL A 93 9.20 -15.04 18.03
C VAL A 93 8.72 -14.37 19.33
N GLU A 94 7.72 -13.51 19.23
CA GLU A 94 7.08 -12.85 20.38
C GLU A 94 6.63 -13.87 21.43
N LYS A 95 5.85 -14.88 21.02
CA LYS A 95 5.34 -15.93 21.94
C LYS A 95 6.45 -16.74 22.59
N VAL A 96 7.54 -17.02 21.88
CA VAL A 96 8.70 -17.74 22.43
C VAL A 96 9.42 -16.88 23.46
N MET A 97 9.64 -15.59 23.17
CA MET A 97 10.32 -14.65 24.07
C MET A 97 9.53 -14.45 25.38
N VAL A 98 8.21 -14.31 25.29
CA VAL A 98 7.33 -14.22 26.48
C VAL A 98 7.44 -15.50 27.33
N ARG A 99 7.44 -16.68 26.70
CA ARG A 99 7.52 -17.97 27.40
C ARG A 99 8.88 -18.23 28.05
N VAL A 100 9.98 -17.81 27.42
CA VAL A 100 11.35 -18.13 27.87
C VAL A 100 11.90 -17.06 28.81
N VAL A 101 11.61 -15.78 28.56
CA VAL A 101 12.24 -14.64 29.26
C VAL A 101 11.27 -13.98 30.26
N GLY A 102 9.99 -14.36 30.26
CA GLY A 102 8.99 -13.77 31.15
C GLY A 102 8.69 -12.29 30.86
N LEU A 103 9.14 -11.77 29.72
CA LEU A 103 8.91 -10.39 29.30
C LEU A 103 7.43 -10.20 29.01
N THR A 104 6.77 -9.38 29.81
CA THR A 104 5.42 -8.90 29.53
C THR A 104 5.51 -7.81 28.48
N ILE A 105 5.04 -8.11 27.27
CA ILE A 105 5.05 -7.12 26.20
C ILE A 105 3.91 -6.15 26.46
N PRO A 106 4.20 -4.82 26.51
CA PRO A 106 3.16 -3.83 26.75
C PRO A 106 2.10 -3.95 25.66
N GLY A 107 0.83 -3.84 26.07
CA GLY A 107 -0.34 -4.00 25.19
C GLY A 107 -0.34 -3.05 23.98
N MET A 108 -1.41 -3.13 23.17
CA MET A 108 -1.61 -2.41 21.89
C MET A 108 -1.47 -0.87 22.02
N SER A 109 -0.24 -0.40 22.18
CA SER A 109 0.15 1.00 22.16
C SER A 109 0.47 1.40 20.72
N LEU A 110 0.22 2.64 20.36
CA LEU A 110 0.51 3.16 19.02
C LEU A 110 2.00 2.94 18.66
N TRP A 111 2.90 3.12 19.62
CA TRP A 111 4.33 2.84 19.47
C TRP A 111 4.61 1.38 19.13
N SER A 112 3.96 0.43 19.79
CA SER A 112 4.10 -1.00 19.46
C SER A 112 3.66 -1.30 18.03
N MET A 113 2.56 -0.70 17.56
CA MET A 113 2.04 -0.91 16.19
C MET A 113 2.97 -0.36 15.12
N MET A 114 3.55 0.83 15.37
CA MET A 114 4.55 1.41 14.47
C MET A 114 5.80 0.54 14.41
N PHE A 115 6.28 0.09 15.57
CA PHE A 115 7.45 -0.78 15.68
C PHE A 115 7.26 -2.10 14.91
N TYR A 116 6.10 -2.75 15.08
CA TYR A 116 5.75 -3.96 14.33
C TYR A 116 5.76 -3.72 12.82
N SER A 117 5.17 -2.62 12.36
CA SER A 117 5.14 -2.28 10.93
C SER A 117 6.54 -2.05 10.35
N ILE A 118 7.42 -1.37 11.08
CA ILE A 118 8.81 -1.10 10.67
C ILE A 118 9.62 -2.40 10.59
N ILE A 119 9.55 -3.25 11.62
CA ILE A 119 10.25 -4.53 11.64
C ILE A 119 9.77 -5.44 10.51
N GLN A 120 8.45 -5.49 10.29
CA GLN A 120 7.86 -6.28 9.23
C GLN A 120 8.40 -5.84 7.86
N LEU A 121 8.43 -4.53 7.57
CA LEU A 121 9.04 -3.99 6.36
C LEU A 121 10.52 -4.37 6.25
N LEU A 122 11.30 -4.19 7.32
CA LEU A 122 12.74 -4.48 7.35
C LEU A 122 13.03 -5.97 7.09
N MET A 123 12.24 -6.88 7.68
CA MET A 123 12.33 -8.32 7.41
C MET A 123 12.01 -8.68 5.97
N THR A 124 11.18 -7.86 5.31
CA THR A 124 10.77 -8.13 3.92
C THR A 124 11.87 -7.74 2.93
N VAL A 125 12.69 -6.72 3.24
CA VAL A 125 13.78 -6.23 2.37
C VAL A 125 14.76 -7.32 1.90
N PRO A 126 15.35 -8.17 2.76
CA PRO A 126 16.27 -9.21 2.30
C PRO A 126 15.59 -10.24 1.40
N ILE A 127 14.33 -10.58 1.70
CA ILE A 127 13.55 -11.54 0.90
C ILE A 127 13.26 -10.94 -0.49
N ILE A 128 12.93 -9.66 -0.56
CA ILE A 128 12.75 -8.92 -1.82
C ILE A 128 14.03 -8.94 -2.65
N TYR A 129 15.20 -8.72 -2.02
CA TYR A 129 16.48 -8.78 -2.73
C TYR A 129 16.72 -10.16 -3.35
N VAL A 130 16.43 -11.24 -2.62
CA VAL A 130 16.51 -12.61 -3.13
C VAL A 130 15.52 -12.83 -4.28
N ILE A 131 14.25 -12.45 -4.13
CA ILE A 131 13.23 -12.58 -5.17
C ILE A 131 13.65 -11.85 -6.44
N ASN A 132 14.06 -10.59 -6.34
CA ASN A 132 14.46 -9.80 -7.50
C ASN A 132 15.71 -10.37 -8.18
N ARG A 133 16.65 -10.93 -7.41
CA ARG A 133 17.86 -11.53 -7.97
C ARG A 133 17.58 -12.86 -8.69
N TYR A 134 16.73 -13.72 -8.15
CA TYR A 134 16.55 -15.10 -8.66
C TYR A 134 15.31 -15.33 -9.53
N LEU A 135 14.19 -14.66 -9.23
CA LEU A 135 12.93 -14.82 -9.99
C LEU A 135 12.86 -13.89 -11.19
N LEU A 136 13.22 -12.60 -11.04
CA LEU A 136 13.17 -11.64 -12.16
C LEU A 136 14.28 -11.88 -13.20
N SER A 137 15.50 -12.26 -12.78
CA SER A 137 16.59 -12.58 -13.73
C SER A 137 16.26 -13.79 -14.62
N ARG A 138 15.40 -14.72 -14.16
CA ARG A 138 14.98 -15.88 -14.96
C ARG A 138 13.87 -15.53 -15.96
N ALA A 139 13.00 -14.55 -15.67
CA ALA A 139 11.98 -14.11 -16.61
C ALA A 139 12.55 -13.38 -17.85
N MET A 140 13.80 -12.87 -17.76
CA MET A 140 14.52 -12.22 -18.85
C MET A 140 15.35 -13.21 -19.71
N LEU A 141 15.21 -14.53 -19.49
CA LEU A 141 15.84 -15.59 -20.30
C LEU A 141 14.90 -16.18 -21.36
N ILE A 142 13.75 -15.55 -21.64
CA ILE A 142 13.00 -15.86 -22.86
C ILE A 142 13.69 -15.07 -23.99
N PRO A 143 14.41 -15.73 -24.91
CA PRO A 143 15.05 -15.03 -26.01
C PRO A 143 13.97 -14.32 -26.81
N HIS A 144 14.08 -13.01 -26.93
CA HIS A 144 13.34 -12.25 -27.92
C HIS A 144 13.68 -12.86 -29.29
N PRO A 145 12.73 -13.42 -30.05
CA PRO A 145 13.03 -13.77 -31.43
C PRO A 145 13.35 -12.45 -32.12
N ARG A 146 14.60 -12.33 -32.57
CA ARG A 146 14.96 -11.34 -33.58
C ARG A 146 14.38 -11.89 -34.88
N GLY A 147 13.28 -11.29 -35.33
CA GLY A 147 12.68 -11.45 -36.65
C GLY A 147 12.24 -10.08 -37.10
#